data_AF-A0A969R4Z7-F1
#
_entry.id   AF-A0A969R4Z7-F1
#
_cell.length_a   1.000
_cell.length_b   1.000
_cell.length_c   1.000
_cell.angle_alpha   90.00
_cell.angle_beta   90.00
_cell.angle_gamma   90.00
#
_symmetry.space_group_name_H-M   'P 1'
#
loop_
_entity.id
_entity.type
_entity.pdbx_description
1 polymer ?
#
loop_
_entity_poly.entity_id
_entity_poly.type
_entity_poly.pdbx_seq_one_letter_code
_entity_poly.pdbx_strand_id
1 'polypeptide(L)' 'MNVYQITQIIWAVCGLLTIVLILLHSPKGDGLGGIGGQSQMFTSTKSAENALNRITWGLGIGFITLTVVLSAGWIG' A
#
# COMPACT_ATOMS: atom_id res chain seq x y z
N MET A 1 -17.89 -16.28 -16.11
CA MET A 1 -16.91 -15.27 -15.67
C MET A 1 -15.64 -15.50 -16.47
N ASN A 2 -15.27 -14.58 -17.35
CA ASN A 2 -14.03 -14.69 -18.12
C ASN A 2 -12.83 -14.39 -17.18
N VAL A 3 -11.65 -14.97 -17.45
CA VAL A 3 -10.42 -14.70 -16.71
C VAL A 3 -10.13 -13.20 -16.66
N TYR A 4 -10.40 -12.48 -17.76
CA TYR A 4 -10.31 -11.03 -17.83
C TYR A 4 -11.19 -10.32 -16.78
N GLN A 5 -12.45 -10.73 -16.64
CA GLN A 5 -13.39 -10.14 -15.68
C GLN A 5 -12.95 -10.42 -14.22
N ILE A 6 -12.42 -11.61 -13.95
CA ILE A 6 -11.88 -11.97 -12.63
C ILE A 6 -10.70 -11.07 -12.28
N THR A 7 -9.75 -10.89 -13.22
CA THR A 7 -8.58 -10.02 -13.03
C THR A 7 -8.98 -8.55 -12.83
N GLN A 8 -9.99 -8.05 -13.55
CA GLN A 8 -10.52 -6.70 -13.33
C GLN A 8 -11.12 -6.51 -11.94
N ILE A 9 -11.87 -7.50 -11.43
CA ILE A 9 -12.44 -7.44 -10.08
C ILE A 9 -11.33 -7.41 -9.03
N ILE A 10 -10.32 -8.27 -9.17
CA ILE A 10 -9.16 -8.30 -8.27
C ILE A 10 -8.40 -6.97 -8.30
N TRP A 11 -8.19 -6.40 -9.48
CA TRP A 11 -7.55 -5.09 -9.64
C TRP A 11 -8.33 -3.97 -8.96
N ALA A 12 -9.66 -3.92 -9.14
CA ALA A 12 -10.52 -2.91 -8.52
C ALA A 12 -10.51 -3.00 -6.99
N VAL A 13 -10.59 -4.22 -6.44
CA VAL A 13 -10.51 -4.46 -4.99
C VAL A 13 -9.13 -4.07 -4.45
N CYS A 14 -8.05 -4.39 -5.17
CA CYS A 14 -6.68 -4.04 -4.80
C CYS A 14 -6.47 -2.51 -4.77
N GLY A 15 -7.03 -1.79 -5.76
CA GLY A 15 -7.03 -0.33 -5.79
C GLY A 15 -7.79 0.29 -4.63
N LEU A 16 -8.98 -0.21 -4.32
CA LEU A 16 -9.79 0.27 -3.20
C LEU A 16 -9.08 0.07 -1.86
N LEU A 17 -8.50 -1.11 -1.62
CA LEU A 17 -7.71 -1.39 -0.41
C LEU A 17 -6.49 -0.46 -0.30
N THR A 18 -5.83 -0.17 -1.42
CA THR A 18 -4.68 0.75 -1.44
C THR A 18 -5.11 2.16 -1.04
N ILE A 19 -6.23 2.67 -1.55
CA ILE A 19 -6.78 3.98 -1.16
C ILE A 19 -7.07 4.01 0.34
N VAL A 20 -7.78 3.01 0.87
CA VAL A 20 -8.12 2.93 2.29
C VAL A 20 -6.86 2.91 3.16
N LEU A 21 -5.84 2.12 2.81
CA LEU A 21 -4.59 2.04 3.56
C LEU A 21 -3.77 3.32 3.52
N ILE A 22 -3.82 4.08 2.43
CA ILE A 22 -3.17 5.38 2.33
C ILE A 22 -3.90 6.40 3.21
N LEU A 23 -5.23 6.39 3.24
CA LEU A 23 -6.01 7.29 4.11
C LEU A 23 -5.85 6.96 5.60
N LEU A 24 -5.62 5.70 5.93
CA LEU A 24 -5.33 5.26 7.31
C LEU A 24 -3.88 5.51 7.73
N HIS A 25 -2.99 5.92 6.82
CA HIS A 25 -1.64 6.33 7.22
C HIS A 25 -1.72 7.62 8.04
N SER A 26 -1.25 7.55 9.28
CA SER A 26 -1.01 8.74 10.10
C SER A 26 -0.20 9.77 9.30
N PRO A 27 -0.51 11.07 9.40
CA PRO A 27 0.29 12.11 8.76
C PRO A 27 1.73 11.94 9.22
N LYS A 28 2.66 11.77 8.27
CA LYS A 28 4.08 11.54 8.55
C LYS A 28 4.72 12.81 9.12
N GLY A 29 4.45 13.10 10.40
CA GLY A 29 5.02 14.17 11.20
C GLY A 29 6.40 13.84 11.78
N ASP A 30 7.03 12.76 11.31
CA ASP A 30 8.30 12.22 11.84
C ASP A 30 9.56 12.88 11.25
N GLY A 31 9.42 13.89 10.39
CA GLY A 31 10.56 14.48 9.67
C GLY A 31 11.53 15.26 10.56
N LEU A 32 11.04 16.20 11.38
CA LEU A 32 11.87 17.11 12.18
C LEU A 32 11.99 16.68 13.66
N GLY A 33 11.00 15.94 14.20
CA GLY A 33 11.02 15.45 15.58
C GLY A 33 11.94 14.25 15.83
N GLY A 34 12.34 13.52 14.77
CA GLY A 34 13.23 12.35 14.86
C GLY A 34 14.73 12.66 14.83
N ILE A 35 15.11 13.89 14.46
CA ILE A 35 16.52 14.32 14.32
C ILE A 35 17.21 14.55 15.69
N GLY A 36 16.45 14.65 16.79
CA GLY A 36 16.95 14.88 18.15
C GLY A 36 17.33 13.64 18.97
N GLY A 37 17.42 12.45 18.37
CA GLY A 37 18.02 11.27 19.01
C GLY A 37 17.25 10.63 20.18
N GLN A 38 16.10 11.18 20.61
CA GLN A 38 15.38 10.73 21.82
C GLN A 38 13.95 10.18 21.54
N SER A 39 13.64 9.73 20.32
CA SER A 39 12.31 9.18 19.98
C SER A 39 12.22 7.65 20.01
N GLN A 40 13.29 6.95 20.41
CA GLN A 40 13.35 5.47 20.31
C GLN A 40 12.87 4.69 21.54
N MET A 41 12.69 5.30 22.72
CA MET A 41 12.52 4.52 23.97
C MET A 41 11.06 4.17 24.35
N PHE A 42 10.05 4.72 23.68
CA PHE A 42 8.64 4.41 23.96
C PHE A 42 7.75 4.37 22.71
N THR A 43 8.06 3.51 21.73
CA THR A 43 7.21 3.41 20.53
C THR A 43 6.98 1.97 20.07
N SER A 44 6.01 1.33 20.72
CA SER A 44 5.35 0.13 20.16
C SER A 44 4.58 0.47 18.86
N THR A 45 4.26 1.75 18.65
CA THR A 45 3.58 2.28 17.45
C THR A 45 4.45 2.23 16.20
N LYS A 46 5.77 2.47 16.32
CA LYS A 46 6.70 2.52 15.17
C LYS A 46 6.89 1.18 14.45
N SER A 47 6.76 0.06 15.17
CA SER A 47 6.82 -1.28 14.55
C SER A 47 5.57 -1.55 13.69
N ALA A 48 4.39 -1.19 14.21
CA ALA A 48 3.13 -1.33 13.49
C ALA A 48 3.07 -0.42 12.26
N GLU A 49 3.57 0.81 12.36
CA GLU A 49 3.68 1.73 11.22
C GLU A 49 4.65 1.22 10.15
N ASN A 50 5.78 0.61 10.55
CA ASN A 50 6.72 0.05 9.60
C ASN A 50 6.16 -1.19 8.87
N ALA A 51 5.38 -2.02 9.57
CA ALA A 51 4.65 -3.13 8.95
C ALA A 51 3.55 -2.63 7.99
N LEU A 52 2.78 -1.62 8.39
CA LEU A 52 1.74 -1.01 7.56
C LEU A 52 2.33 -0.42 6.28
N ASN A 53 3.47 0.28 6.37
CA ASN A 53 4.17 0.86 5.22
C ASN A 53 4.67 -0.22 4.24
N ARG A 54 5.16 -1.37 4.74
CA ARG A 54 5.55 -2.51 3.89
C ARG A 54 4.35 -3.11 3.15
N ILE A 55 3.22 -3.27 3.84
CA ILE A 55 1.98 -3.81 3.25
C ILE A 55 1.46 -2.86 2.17
N THR A 56 1.44 -1.55 2.44
CA THR A 56 1.04 -0.54 1.46
C THR A 56 1.96 -0.52 0.24
N TRP A 57 3.27 -0.68 0.43
CA TRP A 57 4.22 -0.81 -0.69
C TRP A 57 3.96 -2.06 -1.54
N GLY A 58 3.71 -3.20 -0.89
CA GLY A 58 3.37 -4.44 -1.58
C GLY A 58 2.07 -4.33 -2.40
N LEU A 59 1.03 -3.73 -1.81
CA LEU A 59 -0.24 -3.48 -2.50
C LEU A 59 -0.10 -2.45 -3.62
N GLY A 60 0.70 -1.40 -3.43
CA GLY A 60 1.00 -0.41 -4.47
C GLY A 60 1.69 -1.03 -5.68
N ILE A 61 2.73 -1.86 -5.45
CA ILE A 61 3.38 -2.61 -6.54
C ILE A 61 2.38 -3.54 -7.22
N GLY A 62 1.64 -4.33 -6.44
CA GLY A 62 0.65 -5.27 -6.98
C GLY A 62 -0.42 -4.59 -7.84
N PHE A 63 -0.91 -3.42 -7.41
CA PHE A 63 -1.86 -2.61 -8.18
C PHE A 63 -1.26 -2.14 -9.50
N ILE A 64 -0.03 -1.62 -9.50
CA ILE A 64 0.65 -1.18 -10.73
C ILE A 64 0.88 -2.36 -11.67
N THR A 65 1.38 -3.50 -11.16
CA THR A 65 1.59 -4.70 -11.97
C THR A 65 0.29 -5.19 -12.62
N LEU A 66 -0.79 -5.29 -11.84
CA LEU A 66 -2.11 -5.66 -12.37
C LEU A 66 -2.62 -4.66 -13.43
N THR A 67 -2.40 -3.35 -13.20
CA THR A 67 -2.74 -2.29 -14.17
C THR A 67 -2.02 -2.50 -15.50
N VAL A 68 -0.71 -2.79 -15.46
CA VAL A 68 0.08 -3.05 -16.67
C VAL A 68 -0.41 -4.30 -17.38
N VAL A 69 -0.66 -5.40 -16.66
CA VAL A 69 -1.13 -6.67 -17.24
C VAL A 69 -2.49 -6.52 -17.93
N LEU A 70 -3.43 -5.80 -17.30
CA LEU A 70 -4.74 -5.51 -17.87
C LEU A 70 -4.66 -4.55 -19.07
N SER A 71 -3.81 -3.52 -18.98
CA SER A 71 -3.62 -2.53 -20.05
C SER A 71 -2.91 -3.12 -21.27
N ALA A 72 -1.93 -3.99 -21.06
CA ALA A 72 -1.20 -4.68 -22.14
C ALA A 72 -2.02 -5.79 -22.83
N GLY A 73 -3.21 -6.10 -22.33
CA GLY A 73 -4.09 -7.12 -22.92
C GLY A 73 -3.56 -8.55 -22.81
N TRP A 74 -2.64 -8.83 -21.89
CA TRP A 74 -2.01 -10.16 -21.80
C TRP A 74 -2.97 -11.29 -21.38
N ILE A 75 -4.14 -10.94 -20.85
CA ILE A 75 -5.13 -11.88 -20.29
C ILE A 75 -6.46 -11.80 -21.07
N GLY A 76 -6.46 -11.19 -22.27
CA GLY A 76 -7.66 -11.03 -23.12
C GLY A 76 -7.38 -11.35 -24.58
#